data_AF-A0A6M8HZ69-F1
#
_entry.id   AF-A0A6M8HZ69-F1
#
_cell.length_a   1.000
_cell.length_b   1.000
_cell.length_c   1.000
_cell.angle_alpha   90.00
_cell.angle_beta   90.00
_cell.angle_gamma   90.00
#
_symmetry.space_group_name_H-M   'P 1'
#
loop_
_entity.id
_entity.type
_entity.pdbx_description
1 polymer ?
#
loop_
_entity_poly.entity_id
_entity_poly.type
_entity_poly.pdbx_seq_one_letter_code
_entity_poly.pdbx_strand_id
1 'polypeptide(L)'
;MNGVDTDTGKTARPHAHFDAPHEVVVDPELSKEQKIEALDSLEQDARQLAIASSEGMSGGEATGLQEVRHARDVLEMPPLSIAYEVVLQDLHLRLTDIGQDEMKTVLRQTIAALKAISTTGQSST
;
A
#
# COMPACT_ATOMS: atom_id res chain seq x y z
N MET A 1 8.59 -29.89 11.05
CA MET A 1 9.85 -29.88 10.28
C MET A 1 9.72 -28.82 9.19
N ASN A 2 10.40 -27.70 9.42
CA ASN A 2 10.99 -26.72 8.50
C ASN A 2 10.22 -26.34 7.23
N GLY A 3 9.47 -25.23 7.31
CA GLY A 3 9.21 -24.38 6.15
C GLY A 3 10.51 -23.68 5.77
N VAL A 4 10.99 -24.00 4.59
CA VAL A 4 12.34 -23.74 4.07
C VAL A 4 12.57 -22.24 3.85
N ASP A 5 13.76 -21.81 4.25
CA ASP A 5 14.44 -20.51 4.09
C ASP A 5 14.40 -19.95 2.65
N THR A 6 13.21 -19.60 2.15
CA THR A 6 13.00 -18.99 0.83
C THR A 6 12.69 -17.49 0.92
N ASP A 7 12.26 -17.02 2.09
CA ASP A 7 11.87 -15.64 2.36
C ASP A 7 13.08 -14.70 2.58
N THR A 8 14.15 -15.19 3.21
CA THR A 8 15.31 -14.37 3.60
C THR A 8 16.04 -13.72 2.42
N GLY A 9 15.91 -14.30 1.21
CA GLY A 9 16.51 -13.74 0.00
C GLY A 9 15.81 -12.47 -0.50
N LYS A 10 14.47 -12.44 -0.42
CA LYS A 10 13.65 -11.31 -0.88
C LYS A 10 13.84 -10.07 0.00
N THR A 11 14.04 -10.25 1.30
CA THR A 11 14.31 -9.15 2.24
C THR A 11 15.76 -8.68 2.21
N ALA A 12 16.73 -9.60 2.12
CA ALA A 12 18.15 -9.26 2.12
C ALA A 12 18.67 -8.70 0.79
N ARG A 13 18.04 -9.08 -0.34
CA ARG A 13 18.44 -8.64 -1.69
C ARG A 13 17.21 -8.28 -2.54
N PRO A 14 16.41 -7.29 -2.13
CA PRO A 14 15.14 -6.98 -2.79
C PRO A 14 15.32 -6.59 -4.27
N HIS A 15 16.41 -5.90 -4.62
CA HIS A 15 16.74 -5.56 -6.02
C HIS A 15 16.93 -6.76 -6.95
N ALA A 16 17.18 -7.97 -6.43
CA ALA A 16 17.32 -9.19 -7.22
C ALA A 16 15.99 -9.91 -7.45
N HIS A 17 14.94 -9.49 -6.73
CA HIS A 17 13.64 -10.16 -6.70
C HIS A 17 12.49 -9.24 -7.13
N PHE A 18 12.67 -7.93 -7.05
CA PHE A 18 11.67 -6.92 -7.36
C PHE A 18 12.25 -5.88 -8.32
N ASP A 19 11.55 -5.66 -9.42
CA ASP A 19 11.91 -4.62 -10.40
C ASP A 19 11.43 -3.24 -9.92
N ALA A 20 10.41 -3.21 -9.06
CA ALA A 20 9.86 -1.98 -8.52
C ALA A 20 9.42 -2.10 -7.05
N PRO A 21 9.53 -1.01 -6.25
CA PRO A 21 9.18 -1.04 -4.82
C PRO A 21 7.72 -1.41 -4.53
N HIS A 22 6.80 -1.14 -5.46
CA HIS A 22 5.39 -1.50 -5.29
C HIS A 22 5.15 -3.03 -5.29
N GLU A 23 6.03 -3.80 -5.93
CA GLU A 23 5.95 -5.26 -5.98
C GLU A 23 6.17 -5.87 -4.59
N VAL A 24 7.04 -5.26 -3.79
CA VAL A 24 7.26 -5.62 -2.38
C VAL A 24 5.96 -5.48 -1.58
N VAL A 25 5.20 -4.40 -1.80
CA VAL A 25 3.95 -4.12 -1.07
C VAL A 25 2.88 -5.17 -1.36
N VAL A 26 2.79 -5.63 -2.61
CA VAL A 26 1.77 -6.59 -3.05
C VAL A 26 2.22 -8.04 -2.95
N ASP A 27 3.50 -8.32 -2.65
CA ASP A 27 4.02 -9.68 -2.51
C ASP A 27 3.27 -10.43 -1.38
N PRO A 28 2.58 -11.55 -1.67
CA PRO A 28 1.80 -12.28 -0.67
C PRO A 28 2.66 -13.19 0.22
N GLU A 29 3.92 -13.45 -0.15
CA GLU A 29 4.85 -14.30 0.60
C GLU A 29 5.56 -13.53 1.70
N LEU A 30 5.64 -12.20 1.60
CA LEU A 30 6.22 -11.34 2.64
C LEU A 30 5.19 -10.92 3.70
N SER A 31 5.55 -11.06 4.97
CA SER A 31 4.87 -10.44 6.11
C SER A 31 5.01 -8.92 6.05
N LYS A 32 4.19 -8.19 6.83
CA LYS A 32 4.30 -6.73 6.91
C LYS A 32 5.71 -6.30 7.35
N GLU A 33 6.30 -6.97 8.32
CA GLU A 33 7.64 -6.70 8.83
C GLU A 33 8.71 -6.96 7.76
N GLN A 34 8.58 -8.06 7.01
CA GLN A 34 9.49 -8.39 5.90
C GLN A 34 9.38 -7.39 4.75
N LYS A 35 8.18 -6.88 4.46
CA LYS A 35 7.98 -5.79 3.49
C LYS A 35 8.64 -4.50 3.93
N ILE A 36 8.57 -4.16 5.22
CA ILE A 36 9.27 -2.99 5.78
C ILE A 36 10.78 -3.16 5.61
N GLU A 37 11.33 -4.32 5.97
CA GLU A 37 12.77 -4.59 5.86
C GLU A 37 13.28 -4.51 4.41
N ALA A 38 12.52 -5.08 3.46
CA ALA A 38 12.83 -5.00 2.05
C ALA A 38 12.77 -3.55 1.51
N LEU A 39 11.74 -2.78 1.89
CA LEU A 39 11.60 -1.38 1.49
C LEU A 39 12.66 -0.47 2.13
N ASP A 40 13.07 -0.74 3.37
CA ASP A 40 14.15 0.00 4.04
C ASP A 40 15.49 -0.20 3.33
N SER A 41 15.77 -1.43 2.90
CA SER A 41 16.96 -1.77 2.12
C SER A 41 16.95 -1.03 0.76
N LEU A 42 15.81 -1.05 0.05
CA LEU A 42 15.65 -0.30 -1.20
C LEU A 42 15.78 1.22 -0.98
N GLU A 43 15.29 1.76 0.13
CA GLU A 43 15.39 3.20 0.43
C GLU A 43 16.85 3.60 0.67
N GLN A 44 17.61 2.76 1.36
CA GLN A 44 19.04 2.97 1.58
C GLN A 44 19.81 2.97 0.25
N ASP A 45 19.58 1.98 -0.61
CA ASP A 45 20.21 1.89 -1.94
C ASP A 45 19.86 3.13 -2.79
N ALA A 46 18.59 3.51 -2.83
CA ALA A 46 18.11 4.69 -3.55
C ALA A 46 18.71 6.02 -3.03
N ARG A 47 18.95 6.12 -1.71
CA ARG A 47 19.66 7.28 -1.13
C ARG A 47 21.12 7.32 -1.55
N GLN A 48 21.81 6.18 -1.54
CA GLN A 48 23.21 6.10 -1.97
C GLN A 48 23.35 6.48 -3.44
N LEU A 49 22.45 5.99 -4.29
CA LEU A 49 22.37 6.39 -5.70
C LEU A 49 22.09 7.89 -5.86
N ALA A 50 21.21 8.47 -5.04
CA ALA A 50 20.94 9.91 -5.09
C ALA A 50 22.17 10.76 -4.73
N ILE A 51 22.94 10.34 -3.73
CA ILE A 51 24.21 11.00 -3.37
C ILE A 51 25.20 10.88 -4.54
N ALA A 52 25.40 9.67 -5.07
CA ALA A 52 26.28 9.44 -6.22
C ALA A 52 25.85 10.25 -7.45
N SER A 53 24.54 10.35 -7.72
CA SER A 53 23.96 11.18 -8.77
C SER A 53 24.28 12.66 -8.58
N SER A 54 24.13 13.16 -7.35
CA SER A 54 24.45 14.54 -7.00
C SER A 54 25.94 14.87 -7.10
N GLU A 55 26.81 13.86 -6.93
CA GLU A 55 28.26 13.95 -7.11
C GLU A 55 28.69 13.76 -8.58
N GLY A 56 27.72 13.63 -9.51
CA GLY A 56 27.97 13.50 -10.95
C GLY A 56 28.35 12.10 -11.41
N MET A 57 28.18 11.07 -10.58
CA MET A 57 28.59 9.69 -10.88
C MET A 57 27.54 8.87 -11.62
N SER A 58 26.25 9.20 -11.54
CA SER A 58 25.16 8.33 -12.05
C SER A 58 24.51 8.81 -13.35
N GLY A 59 25.08 9.80 -14.04
CA GLY A 59 24.60 10.24 -15.36
C GLY A 59 23.18 10.82 -15.40
N GLY A 60 22.56 11.13 -14.25
CA GLY A 60 21.22 11.73 -14.16
C GLY A 60 20.03 10.76 -14.13
N GLU A 61 20.28 9.45 -13.96
CA GLU A 61 19.20 8.46 -13.81
C GLU A 61 18.39 8.69 -12.52
N ALA A 62 17.08 8.39 -12.58
CA ALA A 62 16.19 8.46 -11.44
C ALA A 62 16.58 7.39 -10.41
N THR A 63 16.67 7.78 -9.14
CA THR A 63 17.26 6.94 -8.09
C THR A 63 16.28 5.95 -7.48
N GLY A 64 15.00 5.97 -7.89
CA GLY A 64 13.94 5.15 -7.31
C GLY A 64 13.46 5.60 -5.92
N LEU A 65 14.05 6.68 -5.37
CA LEU A 65 13.83 7.06 -3.96
C LEU A 65 12.38 7.49 -3.69
N GLN A 66 11.73 8.13 -4.66
CA GLN A 66 10.36 8.59 -4.50
C GLN A 66 9.37 7.42 -4.56
N GLU A 67 9.65 6.45 -5.43
CA GLU A 67 8.88 5.23 -5.61
C GLU A 67 8.93 4.35 -4.36
N VAL A 68 10.11 4.21 -3.74
CA VAL A 68 10.26 3.47 -2.47
C VAL A 68 9.48 4.15 -1.34
N ARG A 69 9.57 5.49 -1.23
CA ARG A 69 8.81 6.24 -0.23
C ARG A 69 7.31 6.08 -0.41
N HIS A 70 6.83 6.14 -1.64
CA HIS A 70 5.41 5.94 -1.93
C HIS A 70 4.95 4.53 -1.54
N ALA A 71 5.73 3.50 -1.87
CA ALA A 71 5.44 2.12 -1.48
C ALA A 71 5.36 1.96 0.05
N ARG A 72 6.24 2.64 0.78
CA ARG A 72 6.25 2.65 2.24
C ARG A 72 5.04 3.38 2.83
N ASP A 73 4.65 4.52 2.26
CA ASP A 73 3.44 5.24 2.67
C ASP A 73 2.19 4.34 2.53
N VAL A 74 2.08 3.60 1.42
CA VAL A 74 0.97 2.66 1.19
C VAL A 74 0.93 1.54 2.24
N LEU A 75 2.09 1.09 2.72
CA LEU A 75 2.18 0.04 3.75
C LEU A 75 1.80 0.52 5.17
N GLU A 76 2.03 1.81 5.43
CA GLU A 76 1.67 2.48 6.68
C GLU A 76 0.21 2.98 6.69
N MET A 77 -0.41 3.11 5.52
CA MET A 77 -1.84 3.43 5.44
C MET A 77 -2.67 2.38 6.17
N PRO A 78 -3.76 2.79 6.86
CA PRO A 78 -4.73 1.84 7.38
C PRO A 78 -5.16 0.89 6.27
N PRO A 79 -5.38 -0.41 6.57
CA PRO A 79 -5.89 -1.34 5.59
C PRO A 79 -7.11 -0.74 4.89
N LEU A 80 -7.22 -0.93 3.58
CA LEU A 80 -8.30 -0.33 2.79
C LEU A 80 -9.70 -0.68 3.34
N SER A 81 -9.85 -1.84 3.98
CA SER A 81 -11.04 -2.22 4.74
C SER A 81 -11.40 -1.23 5.86
N ILE A 82 -10.41 -0.81 6.66
CA ILE A 82 -10.59 0.18 7.73
C ILE A 82 -10.94 1.55 7.14
N ALA A 83 -10.31 1.95 6.04
CA ALA A 83 -10.64 3.20 5.36
C ALA A 83 -12.09 3.22 4.86
N TYR A 84 -12.56 2.11 4.28
CA TYR A 84 -13.97 1.96 3.87
C TYR A 84 -14.92 1.98 5.06
N GLU A 85 -14.59 1.34 6.17
CA GLU A 85 -15.40 1.36 7.39
C GLU A 85 -15.57 2.78 7.94
N VAL A 86 -14.49 3.57 8.00
CA VAL A 86 -14.52 4.97 8.45
C VAL A 86 -15.43 5.81 7.55
N VAL A 87 -15.31 5.66 6.23
CA VAL A 87 -16.18 6.36 5.27
C VAL A 87 -17.64 5.93 5.45
N LEU A 88 -17.90 4.63 5.58
CA LEU A 88 -19.26 4.13 5.81
C LEU A 88 -19.85 4.67 7.12
N GLN A 89 -19.05 4.80 8.17
CA GLN A 89 -19.49 5.35 9.45
C GLN A 89 -19.86 6.83 9.34
N ASP A 90 -19.02 7.65 8.69
CA ASP A 90 -19.33 9.06 8.42
C ASP A 90 -20.63 9.22 7.61
N LEU A 91 -20.80 8.40 6.56
CA LEU A 91 -22.02 8.44 5.74
C LEU A 91 -23.28 8.03 6.52
N HIS A 92 -23.20 7.05 7.41
CA HIS A 92 -24.33 6.69 8.28
C HIS A 92 -24.68 7.84 9.24
N LEU A 93 -23.68 8.52 9.82
CA LEU A 93 -23.91 9.67 10.70
C LEU A 93 -24.62 10.81 9.96
N ARG A 94 -24.18 11.13 8.75
CA ARG A 94 -24.84 12.15 7.89
C ARG A 94 -26.27 11.75 7.51
N LEU A 95 -26.52 10.46 7.29
CA LEU A 95 -27.86 9.97 6.97
C LEU A 95 -28.86 10.21 8.12
N THR A 96 -28.40 10.10 9.38
CA THR A 96 -29.22 10.40 10.56
C THR A 96 -29.47 11.88 10.79
N ASP A 97 -28.56 12.75 10.34
CA ASP A 97 -28.62 14.20 10.61
C ASP A 97 -29.35 14.99 9.50
N ILE A 98 -29.40 14.46 8.27
CA ILE A 98 -30.02 15.15 7.13
C ILE A 98 -31.54 15.17 7.21
N GLY A 99 -32.15 16.34 7.01
CA GLY A 99 -33.60 16.53 6.93
C GLY A 99 -34.21 16.33 5.53
N GLN A 100 -33.41 16.40 4.46
CA GLN A 100 -33.88 16.34 3.06
C GLN A 100 -33.97 14.90 2.53
N ASP A 101 -35.14 14.49 2.04
CA ASP A 101 -35.40 13.10 1.61
C ASP A 101 -34.65 12.67 0.34
N GLU A 102 -34.36 13.60 -0.56
CA GLU A 102 -33.56 13.32 -1.77
C GLU A 102 -32.11 12.98 -1.40
N MET A 103 -31.50 13.78 -0.52
CA MET A 103 -30.13 13.55 -0.05
C MET A 103 -30.00 12.27 0.78
N LYS A 104 -31.03 11.91 1.58
CA LYS A 104 -31.09 10.61 2.27
C LYS A 104 -31.08 9.44 1.27
N THR A 105 -31.76 9.59 0.16
CA THR A 105 -31.85 8.55 -0.88
C THR A 105 -30.49 8.34 -1.53
N VAL A 106 -29.80 9.43 -1.91
CA VAL A 106 -28.43 9.38 -2.46
C VAL A 106 -27.47 8.74 -1.46
N LEU A 107 -27.48 9.16 -0.18
CA LEU A 107 -26.62 8.59 0.85
C LEU A 107 -26.83 7.08 1.05
N ARG A 108 -28.09 6.62 1.07
CA ARG A 108 -28.39 5.18 1.16
C ARG A 108 -27.86 4.41 -0.03
N GLN A 109 -27.99 4.94 -1.25
CA GLN A 109 -27.45 4.32 -2.45
C GLN A 109 -25.92 4.25 -2.42
N THR A 110 -25.24 5.32 -2.01
CA THR A 110 -23.78 5.35 -1.87
C THR A 110 -23.30 4.33 -0.84
N ILE A 111 -23.94 4.24 0.32
CA ILE A 111 -23.63 3.23 1.35
C ILE A 111 -23.80 1.81 0.79
N ALA A 112 -24.88 1.54 0.06
CA ALA A 112 -25.12 0.23 -0.54
C ALA A 112 -24.07 -0.13 -1.60
N ALA A 113 -23.69 0.82 -2.45
CA ALA A 113 -22.67 0.64 -3.47
C ALA A 113 -21.28 0.36 -2.86
N LEU A 114 -20.87 1.15 -1.86
CA LEU A 114 -19.60 0.96 -1.17
C LEU A 114 -19.54 -0.40 -0.44
N LYS A 115 -20.64 -0.82 0.20
CA LYS A 115 -20.73 -2.16 0.80
C LYS A 115 -20.55 -3.26 -0.25
N ALA A 116 -21.24 -3.18 -1.39
CA ALA A 116 -21.12 -4.17 -2.46
C ALA A 116 -19.69 -4.30 -2.98
N ILE A 117 -18.98 -3.19 -3.17
CA ILE A 117 -17.58 -3.19 -3.61
C ILE A 117 -16.68 -3.83 -2.55
N SER A 118 -16.87 -3.51 -1.27
CA SER A 118 -16.08 -4.08 -0.17
C SER A 118 -16.26 -5.60 0.00
N THR A 119 -17.46 -6.14 -0.26
CA THR A 119 -17.75 -7.58 -0.15
C THR A 119 -17.26 -8.36 -1.38
N THR A 120 -17.26 -7.72 -2.56
CA THR A 120 -16.82 -8.36 -3.81
C THR A 120 -15.31 -8.67 -3.82
N GLY A 121 -14.50 -7.88 -3.10
CA GLY A 121 -13.07 -8.14 -2.92
C GLY A 121 -12.70 -9.24 -1.90
N GLN A 122 -13.67 -9.75 -1.13
CA GLN A 122 -13.46 -10.78 -0.08
C GLN A 122 -13.89 -12.20 -0.53
N SER A 123 -14.42 -12.34 -1.75
CA SER A 123 -14.99 -13.60 -2.28
C SER A 123 -14.15 -14.27 -3.36
N SER A 124 -12.86 -13.93 -3.47
CA SER A 124 -11.94 -14.63 -4.36
C SER A 124 -10.66 -14.99 -3.61
N THR A 125 -10.36 -16.29 -3.63
CA THR A 125 -9.21 -17.03 -3.06
C THR A 125 -9.23 -17.31 -1.57
#